data_AF-A0A9X1Q6N3-F1
#
_entry.id   AF-A0A9X1Q6N3-F1
#
_cell.length_a   1.000
_cell.length_b   1.000
_cell.length_c   1.000
_cell.angle_alpha   90.00
_cell.angle_beta   90.00
_cell.angle_gamma   90.00
#
_symmetry.space_group_name_H-M   'P 1'
#
loop_
_entity.id
_entity.type
_entity.pdbx_description
1 polymer ?
#
loop_
_entity_poly.entity_id
_entity_poly.type
_entity_poly.pdbx_seq_one_letter_code
_entity_poly.pdbx_strand_id
1 'polypeptide(L)'
;MTGQRSAEAPAEDPEGSASPREPEGPEDLPSDDLTRLAGLHGVATSYQPSADRTVTASAAALTLALAALDVDTSTPDAVGAALAARQRELDERLLPPTVVCWNGTEPRALAALPAGTRLRVETEQGETRDHAGQLPPGVHRLTATAPDGRTTTSHLVVAPPRLPTPTGRSYGLLVQLYSLLSRRSWGMGDLGDLTELTAWAGRALGAGFVQVNPLHAAVPGAPTPTTLSWREHRVAPASRLRRSRASTAVRTVSPPPWTPCCAE
;
A
#
# COMPACT_ATOMS: atom_id res chain seq x y z
N MET A 1 -8.93 -21.99 66.42
CA MET A 1 -7.59 -21.35 66.49
C MET A 1 -6.78 -21.91 65.34
N THR A 2 -6.45 -21.01 64.42
CA THR A 2 -6.11 -21.25 63.01
C THR A 2 -4.60 -21.37 62.85
N GLY A 3 -4.11 -22.27 61.99
CA GLY A 3 -2.68 -22.40 61.70
C GLY A 3 -2.39 -23.59 60.78
N GLN A 4 -2.75 -23.43 59.50
CA GLN A 4 -2.70 -24.46 58.47
C GLN A 4 -1.32 -24.48 57.78
N ARG A 5 -0.87 -25.69 57.43
CA ARG A 5 0.42 -26.07 56.84
C ARG A 5 0.76 -25.30 55.55
N SER A 6 2.00 -24.82 55.44
CA SER A 6 2.62 -24.40 54.18
C SER A 6 2.87 -25.63 53.31
N ALA A 7 2.25 -25.66 52.13
CA ALA A 7 2.58 -26.56 51.03
C ALA A 7 3.14 -25.69 49.89
N GLU A 8 4.34 -26.04 49.46
CA GLU A 8 5.07 -25.43 48.35
C GLU A 8 4.39 -25.81 47.03
N ALA A 9 3.91 -24.81 46.28
CA ALA A 9 3.30 -25.00 44.97
C ALA A 9 4.39 -24.95 43.88
N PRO A 10 4.42 -25.89 42.92
CA PRO A 10 5.32 -25.78 41.79
C PRO A 10 4.84 -24.66 40.84
N ALA A 11 5.80 -23.91 40.32
CA ALA A 11 5.58 -22.86 39.33
C ALA A 11 5.03 -23.48 38.04
N GLU A 12 3.83 -23.07 37.64
CA GLU A 12 3.29 -23.33 36.32
C GLU A 12 3.95 -22.37 35.32
N ASP A 13 4.72 -22.91 34.38
CA ASP A 13 5.21 -22.20 33.19
C ASP A 13 4.01 -21.90 32.27
N PRO A 14 3.66 -20.63 31.99
CA PRO A 14 2.63 -20.34 31.02
C PRO A 14 3.24 -20.27 29.62
N GLU A 15 2.63 -21.06 28.74
CA GLU A 15 2.54 -20.83 27.30
C GLU A 15 3.82 -21.03 26.49
N GLY A 16 3.94 -22.26 26.00
CA GLY A 16 4.83 -22.63 24.92
C GLY A 16 4.74 -21.65 23.76
N SER A 17 5.91 -21.12 23.40
CA SER A 17 6.21 -20.57 22.08
C SER A 17 5.71 -21.52 21.01
N ALA A 18 4.51 -21.28 20.48
CA ALA A 18 4.05 -21.94 19.27
C ALA A 18 4.90 -21.42 18.12
N SER A 19 6.04 -22.09 17.89
CA SER A 19 6.72 -22.04 16.60
C SER A 19 5.67 -22.26 15.51
N PRO A 20 5.73 -21.54 14.37
CA PRO A 20 4.84 -21.81 13.25
C PRO A 20 4.87 -23.31 12.96
N ARG A 21 3.72 -23.98 13.05
CA ARG A 21 3.61 -25.42 12.72
C ARG A 21 4.23 -25.60 11.35
N GLU A 22 5.28 -26.39 11.27
CA GLU A 22 5.82 -26.82 9.99
C GLU A 22 4.70 -27.51 9.21
N PRO A 23 4.54 -27.24 7.91
CA PRO A 23 3.48 -27.87 7.12
C PRO A 23 3.68 -29.40 7.15
N GLU A 24 2.78 -30.09 7.83
CA GLU A 24 2.76 -31.54 7.93
C GLU A 24 2.38 -32.15 6.57
N GLY A 25 3.32 -32.85 5.94
CA GLY A 25 3.06 -33.92 4.97
C GLY A 25 2.71 -33.54 3.52
N PRO A 26 2.93 -34.47 2.56
CA PRO A 26 2.65 -34.30 1.12
C PRO A 26 1.17 -34.39 0.72
N GLU A 27 0.22 -34.36 1.66
CA GLU A 27 -1.21 -34.62 1.40
C GLU A 27 -2.07 -33.35 1.18
N ASP A 28 -1.55 -32.14 1.41
CA ASP A 28 -2.27 -30.87 1.18
C ASP A 28 -1.74 -30.10 -0.06
N LEU A 29 -1.38 -30.85 -1.11
CA LEU A 29 -0.98 -30.24 -2.38
C LEU A 29 -2.22 -29.71 -3.11
N PRO A 30 -2.23 -28.45 -3.55
CA PRO A 30 -3.35 -27.88 -4.31
C PRO A 30 -3.51 -28.59 -5.64
N SER A 31 -4.76 -28.71 -6.11
CA SER A 31 -5.03 -29.14 -7.47
C SER A 31 -4.44 -28.15 -8.49
N ASP A 32 -4.18 -28.62 -9.70
CA ASP A 32 -3.67 -27.78 -10.78
C ASP A 32 -4.63 -26.63 -11.11
N ASP A 33 -5.95 -26.89 -11.10
CA ASP A 33 -6.97 -25.89 -11.34
C ASP A 33 -6.99 -24.81 -10.24
N LEU A 34 -6.83 -25.20 -8.98
CA LEU A 34 -6.74 -24.25 -7.86
C LEU A 34 -5.46 -23.41 -7.96
N THR A 35 -4.34 -24.04 -8.30
CA THR A 35 -3.05 -23.37 -8.53
C THR A 35 -3.12 -22.38 -9.68
N ARG A 36 -3.79 -22.76 -10.78
CA ARG A 36 -4.01 -21.90 -11.95
C ARG A 36 -4.93 -20.74 -11.62
N LEU A 37 -6.04 -21.00 -10.92
CA LEU A 37 -6.96 -19.96 -10.46
C LEU A 37 -6.23 -18.96 -9.55
N ALA A 38 -5.46 -19.43 -8.58
CA ALA A 38 -4.63 -18.59 -7.72
C ALA A 38 -3.70 -17.66 -8.53
N GLY A 39 -3.00 -18.22 -9.53
CA GLY A 39 -2.15 -17.44 -10.43
C GLY A 39 -2.90 -16.33 -11.19
N LEU A 40 -4.11 -16.60 -11.69
CA LEU A 40 -4.93 -15.60 -12.41
C LEU A 40 -5.47 -14.48 -11.50
N HIS A 41 -5.51 -14.70 -10.19
CA HIS A 41 -5.85 -13.71 -9.16
C HIS A 41 -4.61 -13.04 -8.54
N GLY A 42 -3.40 -13.41 -8.97
CA GLY A 42 -2.14 -12.85 -8.45
C GLY A 42 -1.77 -13.38 -7.06
N VAL A 43 -2.36 -14.50 -6.64
CA VAL A 43 -1.99 -15.20 -5.40
C VAL A 43 -0.78 -16.08 -5.69
N ALA A 44 0.32 -15.86 -4.95
CA ALA A 44 1.54 -16.65 -5.10
C ALA A 44 1.32 -18.09 -4.63
N THR A 45 1.71 -19.06 -5.47
CA THR A 45 1.56 -20.49 -5.19
C THR A 45 2.79 -21.11 -4.52
N SER A 46 3.87 -20.35 -4.43
CA SER A 46 5.04 -20.67 -3.62
C SER A 46 5.74 -19.38 -3.19
N TYR A 47 6.55 -19.47 -2.14
CA TYR A 47 7.36 -18.36 -1.66
C TYR A 47 8.69 -18.86 -1.09
N GLN A 48 9.64 -17.95 -1.00
CA GLN A 48 11.00 -18.26 -0.58
C GLN A 48 11.34 -17.47 0.69
N PRO A 49 11.08 -18.03 1.90
CA PRO A 49 11.36 -17.33 3.16
C PRO A 49 12.87 -17.13 3.42
N SER A 50 13.73 -17.97 2.84
CA SER A 50 15.19 -17.85 2.87
C SER A 50 15.80 -18.29 1.54
N ALA A 51 17.02 -17.83 1.24
CA ALA A 51 17.66 -18.04 -0.07
C ALA A 51 17.80 -19.51 -0.51
N ASP A 52 17.69 -20.44 0.42
CA ASP A 52 17.85 -21.89 0.24
C ASP A 52 16.54 -22.68 0.41
N ARG A 53 15.45 -22.04 0.83
CA ARG A 53 14.18 -22.71 1.12
C ARG A 53 13.05 -22.13 0.31
N THR A 54 12.46 -22.96 -0.55
CA THR A 54 11.19 -22.65 -1.22
C THR A 54 10.07 -23.44 -0.56
N VAL A 55 8.95 -22.78 -0.27
CA VAL A 55 7.75 -23.36 0.34
C VAL A 55 6.61 -23.25 -0.66
N THR A 56 6.00 -24.38 -1.02
CA THR A 56 4.76 -24.40 -1.82
C THR A 56 3.58 -24.06 -0.91
N ALA A 57 2.66 -23.23 -1.40
CA ALA A 57 1.44 -22.93 -0.68
C ALA A 57 0.52 -24.16 -0.66
N SER A 58 -0.08 -24.44 0.50
CA SER A 58 -1.00 -25.56 0.65
C SER A 58 -2.38 -25.25 0.05
N ALA A 59 -3.20 -26.27 -0.24
CA ALA A 59 -4.53 -26.05 -0.83
C ALA A 59 -5.43 -25.22 0.09
N ALA A 60 -5.34 -25.43 1.41
CA ALA A 60 -6.05 -24.62 2.41
C ALA A 60 -5.63 -23.14 2.36
N ALA A 61 -4.32 -22.86 2.22
CA ALA A 61 -3.82 -21.49 2.14
C ALA A 61 -4.31 -20.76 0.88
N LEU A 62 -4.28 -21.44 -0.29
CA LEU A 62 -4.80 -20.89 -1.54
C LEU A 62 -6.31 -20.63 -1.47
N THR A 63 -7.06 -21.55 -0.88
CA THR A 63 -8.52 -21.42 -0.68
C THR A 63 -8.86 -20.21 0.19
N LEU A 64 -8.17 -20.02 1.31
CA LEU A 64 -8.38 -18.87 2.21
C LEU A 64 -8.00 -17.55 1.54
N ALA A 65 -6.90 -17.51 0.79
CA ALA A 65 -6.47 -16.33 0.06
C ALA A 65 -7.48 -15.95 -1.04
N LEU A 66 -7.98 -16.93 -1.79
CA LEU A 66 -8.99 -16.72 -2.83
C LEU A 66 -10.34 -16.30 -2.24
N ALA A 67 -10.77 -16.90 -1.13
CA ALA A 67 -11.97 -16.50 -0.43
C ALA A 67 -11.88 -15.06 0.11
N ALA A 68 -10.70 -14.61 0.56
CA ALA A 68 -10.46 -13.22 0.96
C ALA A 68 -10.51 -12.23 -0.22
N LEU A 69 -10.40 -12.72 -1.45
CA LEU A 69 -10.62 -11.98 -2.70
C LEU A 69 -12.04 -12.17 -3.26
N ASP A 70 -12.97 -12.67 -2.43
CA ASP A 70 -14.37 -12.97 -2.78
C ASP A 70 -14.54 -14.01 -3.90
N VAL A 71 -13.62 -14.98 -4.00
CA VAL A 71 -13.69 -16.09 -4.96
C VAL A 71 -14.18 -17.37 -4.27
N ASP A 72 -15.24 -17.98 -4.80
CA ASP A 72 -15.75 -19.25 -4.28
C ASP A 72 -14.91 -20.44 -4.76
N THR A 73 -14.23 -21.09 -3.82
CA THR A 73 -13.47 -22.32 -4.04
C THR A 73 -13.91 -23.43 -3.07
N SER A 74 -15.16 -23.37 -2.60
CA SER A 74 -15.70 -24.30 -1.60
C SER A 74 -15.79 -25.76 -2.08
N THR A 75 -15.84 -25.97 -3.40
CA THR A 75 -15.90 -27.29 -4.05
C THR A 75 -15.04 -27.32 -5.32
N PRO A 76 -14.62 -28.50 -5.81
CA PRO A 76 -13.91 -28.61 -7.09
C PRO A 76 -14.69 -28.03 -8.28
N ASP A 77 -16.01 -28.21 -8.30
CA ASP A 77 -16.88 -27.63 -9.34
C ASP A 77 -16.92 -26.09 -9.25
N ALA A 78 -16.93 -25.53 -8.03
CA ALA A 78 -16.83 -24.09 -7.82
C ALA A 78 -15.49 -23.53 -8.30
N VAL A 79 -14.38 -24.24 -8.04
CA VAL A 79 -13.04 -23.88 -8.57
C VAL A 79 -13.05 -23.88 -10.10
N GLY A 80 -13.59 -24.93 -10.73
CA GLY A 80 -13.69 -25.01 -12.19
C GLY A 80 -14.55 -23.90 -12.79
N ALA A 81 -15.69 -23.59 -12.16
CA ALA A 81 -16.58 -22.51 -12.57
C ALA A 81 -15.91 -21.12 -12.44
N ALA A 82 -15.23 -20.87 -11.32
CA ALA A 82 -14.48 -19.64 -11.06
C ALA A 82 -13.32 -19.46 -12.05
N LEU A 83 -12.56 -20.53 -12.31
CA LEU A 83 -11.47 -20.53 -13.28
C LEU A 83 -11.97 -20.20 -14.69
N ALA A 84 -13.05 -20.86 -15.13
CA ALA A 84 -13.65 -20.60 -16.43
C ALA A 84 -14.21 -19.17 -16.54
N ALA A 85 -14.85 -18.67 -15.47
CA ALA A 85 -15.35 -17.30 -15.43
C ALA A 85 -14.20 -16.27 -15.51
N ARG A 86 -13.13 -16.48 -14.74
CA ARG A 86 -11.96 -15.59 -14.74
C ARG A 86 -11.23 -15.59 -16.08
N GLN A 87 -11.08 -16.75 -16.71
CA GLN A 87 -10.46 -16.84 -18.03
C GLN A 87 -11.26 -16.07 -19.08
N ARG A 88 -12.60 -16.25 -19.12
CA ARG A 88 -13.47 -15.48 -20.03
C ARG A 88 -13.36 -13.98 -19.80
N GLU A 89 -13.39 -13.52 -18.54
CA GLU A 89 -13.22 -12.10 -18.21
C GLU A 89 -11.90 -11.54 -18.76
N LEU A 90 -10.80 -12.27 -18.59
CA LEU A 90 -9.48 -11.85 -19.06
C LEU A 90 -9.39 -11.84 -20.60
N ASP A 91 -9.98 -12.83 -21.27
CA ASP A 91 -9.95 -12.96 -22.73
C ASP A 91 -10.83 -11.88 -23.40
N GLU A 92 -11.94 -11.50 -22.78
CA GLU A 92 -12.85 -10.46 -23.29
C GLU A 92 -12.32 -9.03 -23.04
N ARG A 93 -11.40 -8.87 -22.08
CA ARG A 93 -10.90 -7.57 -21.65
C ARG A 93 -9.82 -7.02 -22.58
N LEU A 94 -10.07 -5.83 -23.14
CA LEU A 94 -9.11 -5.11 -23.99
C LEU A 94 -7.91 -4.56 -23.21
N LEU A 95 -8.14 -3.97 -22.03
CA LEU A 95 -7.10 -3.37 -21.19
C LEU A 95 -7.34 -3.69 -19.71
N PRO A 96 -6.28 -3.80 -18.88
CA PRO A 96 -6.44 -3.87 -17.44
C PRO A 96 -7.10 -2.58 -16.90
N PRO A 97 -7.71 -2.62 -15.70
CA PRO A 97 -8.33 -1.43 -15.09
C PRO A 97 -7.38 -0.24 -14.95
N THR A 98 -6.09 -0.54 -14.72
CA THR A 98 -5.01 0.44 -14.63
C THR A 98 -3.85 0.00 -15.50
N VAL A 99 -3.40 0.91 -16.35
CA VAL A 99 -2.21 0.80 -17.18
C VAL A 99 -1.15 1.73 -16.57
N VAL A 100 0.06 1.23 -16.39
CA VAL A 100 1.19 2.00 -15.85
C VAL A 100 2.33 1.97 -16.85
N CYS A 101 2.94 3.13 -17.10
CA CYS A 101 4.18 3.23 -17.86
C CYS A 101 5.13 4.24 -17.22
N TRP A 102 6.41 4.15 -17.57
CA TRP A 102 7.37 5.19 -17.25
C TRP A 102 7.26 6.31 -18.27
N ASN A 103 7.48 7.55 -17.83
CA ASN A 103 7.55 8.68 -18.74
C ASN A 103 8.56 8.41 -19.88
N GLY A 104 8.15 8.69 -21.11
CA GLY A 104 8.93 8.43 -22.33
C GLY A 104 8.83 6.99 -22.85
N THR A 105 8.07 6.10 -22.21
CA THR A 105 7.83 4.73 -22.67
C THR A 105 6.38 4.51 -23.07
N GLU A 106 6.17 3.75 -24.14
CA GLU A 106 4.83 3.30 -24.53
C GLU A 106 4.32 2.23 -23.54
N PRO A 107 3.06 2.31 -23.08
CA PRO A 107 2.52 1.32 -22.18
C PRO A 107 2.43 -0.07 -22.85
N ARG A 108 3.09 -1.06 -22.25
CA ARG A 108 3.14 -2.44 -22.77
C ARG A 108 1.75 -3.05 -23.00
N ALA A 109 0.76 -2.68 -22.20
CA ALA A 109 -0.62 -3.16 -22.35
C ALA A 109 -1.23 -2.83 -23.71
N LEU A 110 -0.78 -1.75 -24.37
CA LEU A 110 -1.27 -1.37 -25.69
C LEU A 110 -0.82 -2.33 -26.80
N ALA A 111 0.32 -3.03 -26.61
CA ALA A 111 0.83 -3.98 -27.59
C ALA A 111 -0.05 -5.23 -27.76
N ALA A 112 -0.90 -5.52 -26.77
CA ALA A 112 -1.85 -6.64 -26.82
C ALA A 112 -3.19 -6.25 -27.45
N LEU A 113 -3.39 -4.98 -27.81
CA LEU A 113 -4.65 -4.52 -28.40
C LEU A 113 -4.83 -5.03 -29.83
N PRO A 114 -6.07 -5.33 -30.26
CA PRO A 114 -6.36 -5.65 -31.64
C PRO A 114 -5.90 -4.55 -32.61
N ALA A 115 -5.37 -4.94 -33.77
CA ALA A 115 -4.97 -3.98 -34.80
C ALA A 115 -6.14 -3.09 -35.22
N GLY A 116 -5.90 -1.79 -35.35
CA GLY A 116 -6.95 -0.80 -35.66
C GLY A 116 -7.73 -0.27 -34.45
N THR A 117 -7.36 -0.66 -33.22
CA THR A 117 -7.91 -0.07 -31.99
C THR A 117 -7.60 1.43 -31.95
N ARG A 118 -8.64 2.25 -31.76
CA ARG A 118 -8.51 3.70 -31.60
C ARG A 118 -8.32 4.04 -30.14
N LEU A 119 -7.38 4.93 -29.85
CA LEU A 119 -7.10 5.40 -28.50
C LEU A 119 -7.61 6.83 -28.34
N ARG A 120 -8.08 7.14 -27.13
CA ARG A 120 -8.33 8.49 -26.66
C ARG A 120 -7.80 8.61 -25.25
N VAL A 121 -6.87 9.53 -25.03
CA VAL A 121 -6.31 9.84 -23.72
C VAL A 121 -6.79 11.22 -23.30
N GLU A 122 -7.46 11.30 -22.16
CA GLU A 122 -7.73 12.55 -21.46
C GLU A 122 -6.66 12.72 -20.38
N THR A 123 -5.80 13.73 -20.54
CA THR A 123 -4.71 14.00 -19.60
C THR A 123 -5.25 14.58 -18.30
N GLU A 124 -4.42 14.55 -17.25
CA GLU A 124 -4.80 15.11 -15.95
C GLU A 124 -5.02 16.63 -16.04
N GLN A 125 -4.37 17.26 -17.02
CA GLN A 125 -4.48 18.68 -17.31
C GLN A 125 -5.71 19.02 -18.17
N GLY A 126 -6.52 18.03 -18.56
CA GLY A 126 -7.73 18.21 -19.37
C GLY A 126 -7.51 18.26 -20.88
N GLU A 127 -6.31 17.92 -21.37
CA GLU A 127 -6.03 17.80 -22.79
C GLU A 127 -6.54 16.45 -23.32
N THR A 128 -7.04 16.41 -24.56
CA THR A 128 -7.36 15.14 -25.23
C THR A 128 -6.32 14.83 -26.30
N ARG A 129 -5.76 13.61 -26.26
CA ARG A 129 -4.83 13.07 -27.26
C ARG A 129 -5.34 11.74 -27.81
N ASP A 130 -4.83 11.32 -28.96
CA ASP A 130 -5.16 10.07 -29.64
C ASP A 130 -4.06 8.99 -29.51
N HIS A 131 -3.02 9.27 -28.73
CA HIS A 131 -1.90 8.38 -28.45
C HIS A 131 -1.48 8.48 -26.98
N ALA A 132 -0.79 7.44 -26.49
CA ALA A 132 -0.31 7.35 -25.11
C ALA A 132 1.17 7.74 -24.93
N GLY A 133 1.85 8.09 -26.03
CA GLY A 133 3.24 8.52 -26.01
C GLY A 133 3.45 9.93 -25.46
N GLN A 134 4.62 10.16 -24.86
CA GLN A 134 5.11 11.49 -24.45
C GLN A 134 4.13 12.28 -23.56
N LEU A 135 3.37 11.57 -22.73
CA LEU A 135 2.50 12.17 -21.72
C LEU A 135 3.33 12.67 -20.52
N PRO A 136 2.96 13.80 -19.90
CA PRO A 136 3.59 14.24 -18.67
C PRO A 136 3.33 13.23 -17.54
N PRO A 137 4.18 13.16 -16.50
CA PRO A 137 3.88 12.35 -15.33
C PRO A 137 2.54 12.77 -14.70
N GLY A 138 1.71 11.79 -14.35
CA GLY A 138 0.37 12.04 -13.83
C GLY A 138 -0.58 10.86 -13.97
N VAL A 139 -1.85 11.11 -13.65
CA VAL A 139 -2.94 10.13 -13.77
C VAL A 139 -3.91 10.58 -14.85
N HIS A 140 -3.94 9.85 -15.95
CA HIS A 140 -4.75 10.12 -17.13
C HIS A 140 -5.88 9.10 -17.26
N ARG A 141 -6.84 9.39 -18.14
CA ARG A 141 -7.89 8.46 -18.53
C ARG A 141 -7.64 7.99 -19.96
N LEU A 142 -7.49 6.69 -20.13
CA LEU A 142 -7.30 6.04 -21.43
C LEU A 142 -8.59 5.32 -21.81
N THR A 143 -9.13 5.66 -22.98
CA THR A 143 -10.24 4.94 -23.61
C THR A 143 -9.71 4.25 -24.86
N ALA A 144 -9.97 2.95 -24.99
CA ALA A 144 -9.62 2.16 -26.16
C ALA A 144 -10.88 1.58 -26.80
N THR A 145 -11.07 1.83 -28.09
CA THR A 145 -12.19 1.32 -28.89
C THR A 145 -11.66 0.40 -29.98
N ALA A 146 -11.92 -0.90 -29.82
CA ALA A 146 -11.50 -1.93 -30.77
C ALA A 146 -12.36 -1.90 -32.06
N PRO A 147 -11.86 -2.44 -33.18
CA PRO A 147 -12.60 -2.47 -34.45
C PRO A 147 -13.92 -3.25 -34.40
N ASP A 148 -14.04 -4.20 -33.48
CA ASP A 148 -15.25 -4.99 -33.24
C ASP A 148 -16.32 -4.22 -32.43
N GLY A 149 -16.06 -2.95 -32.11
CA GLY A 149 -16.98 -2.07 -31.38
C GLY A 149 -16.83 -2.12 -29.86
N ARG A 150 -16.06 -3.06 -29.30
CA ARG A 150 -15.80 -3.10 -27.86
C ARG A 150 -15.04 -1.84 -27.43
N THR A 151 -15.47 -1.23 -26.34
CA THR A 151 -14.81 -0.05 -25.77
C THR A 151 -14.52 -0.29 -24.29
N THR A 152 -13.32 0.08 -23.85
CA THR A 152 -12.93 0.04 -22.44
C THR A 152 -12.32 1.36 -22.01
N THR A 153 -12.40 1.64 -20.72
CA THR A 153 -11.75 2.80 -20.09
C THR A 153 -10.89 2.32 -18.93
N SER A 154 -9.65 2.80 -18.90
CA SER A 154 -8.64 2.48 -17.89
C SER A 154 -8.00 3.76 -17.35
N HIS A 155 -7.47 3.69 -16.14
CA HIS A 155 -6.53 4.70 -15.67
C HIS A 155 -5.17 4.48 -16.35
N LEU A 156 -4.56 5.54 -16.86
CA LEU A 156 -3.20 5.52 -17.38
C LEU A 156 -2.30 6.34 -16.44
N VAL A 157 -1.44 5.66 -15.69
CA VAL A 157 -0.48 6.27 -14.78
C VAL A 157 0.86 6.38 -15.48
N VAL A 158 1.33 7.61 -15.65
CA VAL A 158 2.66 7.91 -16.20
C VAL A 158 3.56 8.27 -15.02
N ALA A 159 4.47 7.36 -14.67
CA ALA A 159 5.37 7.53 -13.53
C ALA A 159 6.68 8.19 -13.97
N PRO A 160 7.29 9.09 -13.16
CA PRO A 160 8.63 9.57 -13.43
C PRO A 160 9.64 8.42 -13.27
N PRO A 161 10.70 8.35 -14.11
CA PRO A 161 11.64 7.24 -14.08
C PRO A 161 12.50 7.20 -12.80
N ARG A 162 12.59 8.33 -12.09
CA ARG A 162 13.36 8.50 -10.86
C ARG A 162 12.66 9.49 -9.94
N LEU A 163 12.81 9.27 -8.63
CA LEU A 163 12.42 10.26 -7.64
C LEU A 163 13.42 11.42 -7.63
N PRO A 164 12.97 12.67 -7.38
CA PRO A 164 13.88 13.77 -7.09
C PRO A 164 14.79 13.40 -5.92
N THR A 165 16.11 13.51 -6.14
CA THR A 165 17.11 13.18 -5.11
C THR A 165 17.68 14.48 -4.53
N PRO A 166 17.91 14.57 -3.22
CA PRO A 166 18.61 15.71 -2.62
C PRO A 166 19.99 15.92 -3.27
N THR A 167 20.40 17.18 -3.42
CA THR A 167 21.63 17.56 -4.14
C THR A 167 22.93 17.24 -3.39
N GLY A 168 22.85 16.73 -2.17
CA GLY A 168 24.02 16.38 -1.35
C GLY A 168 23.69 15.42 -0.22
N ARG A 169 24.75 14.93 0.44
CA ARG A 169 24.60 14.10 1.65
C ARG A 169 24.05 14.96 2.78
N SER A 170 23.08 14.42 3.49
CA SER A 170 22.49 15.05 4.67
C SER A 170 22.25 13.99 5.75
N TYR A 171 22.10 14.46 6.98
CA TYR A 171 21.66 13.66 8.10
C TYR A 171 20.41 14.29 8.71
N GLY A 172 19.67 13.51 9.49
CA GLY A 172 18.45 13.97 10.13
C GLY A 172 18.25 13.32 11.49
N LEU A 173 17.24 13.81 12.21
CA LEU A 173 16.83 13.26 13.49
C LEU A 173 15.65 12.30 13.30
N LEU A 174 15.68 11.16 13.99
CA LEU A 174 14.52 10.28 14.11
C LEU A 174 13.85 10.52 15.46
N VAL A 175 12.58 10.89 15.43
CA VAL A 175 11.84 11.34 16.61
C VAL A 175 10.52 10.58 16.73
N GLN A 176 10.32 9.94 17.87
CA GLN A 176 8.99 9.47 18.26
C GLN A 176 8.21 10.70 18.77
N LEU A 177 7.36 11.29 17.93
CA LEU A 177 6.74 12.60 18.21
C LEU A 177 5.96 12.60 19.52
N TYR A 178 5.30 11.49 19.86
CA TYR A 178 4.56 11.37 21.13
C TYR A 178 5.45 11.55 22.37
N SER A 179 6.76 11.28 22.26
CA SER A 179 7.74 11.43 23.35
C SER A 179 8.45 12.79 23.37
N LEU A 180 8.19 13.67 22.39
CA LEU A 180 8.84 14.98 22.30
C LEU A 180 8.15 15.99 23.23
N LEU A 181 8.56 16.02 24.49
CA LEU A 181 7.97 16.93 25.48
C LEU A 181 8.66 18.29 25.50
N SER A 182 7.84 19.34 25.50
CA SER A 182 8.23 20.71 25.83
C SER A 182 7.51 21.18 27.10
N ARG A 183 7.93 22.33 27.64
CA ARG A 183 7.27 22.99 28.78
C ARG A 183 5.80 23.35 28.50
N ARG A 184 5.38 23.31 27.25
CA ARG A 184 4.03 23.67 26.80
C ARG A 184 3.22 22.45 26.39
N SER A 185 3.81 21.25 26.35
CA SER A 185 3.14 20.01 25.97
C SER A 185 2.15 19.58 27.05
N TRP A 186 1.03 18.99 26.65
CA TRP A 186 -0.01 18.49 27.56
C TRP A 186 0.13 16.97 27.73
N GLY A 187 1.30 16.52 28.18
CA GLY A 187 1.59 15.11 28.47
C GLY A 187 2.06 14.27 27.26
N MET A 188 2.09 14.83 26.05
CA MET A 188 2.69 14.22 24.86
C MET A 188 3.15 15.30 23.88
N GLY A 189 4.10 14.96 23.01
CA GLY A 189 4.56 15.89 21.97
C GLY A 189 3.53 16.17 20.88
N ASP A 190 3.44 17.43 20.47
CA ASP A 190 2.52 17.93 19.44
C ASP A 190 3.27 18.54 18.22
N LEU A 191 2.53 18.96 17.18
CA LEU A 191 3.15 19.56 15.99
C LEU A 191 3.85 20.89 16.25
N GLY A 192 3.50 21.61 17.32
CA GLY A 192 4.23 22.77 17.79
C GLY A 192 5.59 22.40 18.35
N ASP A 193 5.67 21.34 19.15
CA ASP A 193 6.93 20.80 19.66
C ASP A 193 7.84 20.34 18.50
N LEU A 194 7.26 19.69 17.49
CA LEU A 194 7.97 19.32 16.27
C LEU A 194 8.50 20.53 15.49
N THR A 195 7.71 21.60 15.40
CA THR A 195 8.13 22.85 14.74
C THR A 195 9.32 23.47 15.46
N GLU A 196 9.32 23.48 16.80
CA GLU A 196 10.43 24.01 17.60
C GLU A 196 11.70 23.17 17.41
N LEU A 197 11.58 21.85 17.49
CA LEU A 197 12.70 20.93 17.30
C LEU A 197 13.30 21.03 15.90
N THR A 198 12.47 20.99 14.84
CA THR A 198 12.92 21.07 13.44
C THR A 198 13.65 22.39 13.17
N ALA A 199 13.10 23.51 13.66
CA ALA A 199 13.70 24.83 13.52
C ALA A 199 15.07 24.93 14.21
N TRP A 200 15.19 24.37 15.42
CA TRP A 200 16.46 24.31 16.14
C TRP A 200 17.46 23.38 15.44
N ALA A 201 17.04 22.16 15.07
CA ALA A 201 17.93 21.15 14.47
C ALA A 201 18.51 21.63 13.13
N GLY A 202 17.69 22.27 12.29
CA GLY A 202 18.18 22.83 11.03
C GLY A 202 19.20 23.95 11.23
N ARG A 203 18.97 24.88 12.18
CA ARG A 203 19.85 26.03 12.40
C ARG A 203 21.11 25.70 13.21
N ALA A 204 20.97 24.93 14.28
CA ALA A 204 22.05 24.69 15.25
C ALA A 204 22.91 23.48 14.86
N LEU A 205 22.32 22.46 14.24
CA LEU A 205 23.02 21.23 13.89
C LEU A 205 23.24 21.10 12.37
N GLY A 206 22.44 21.78 11.54
CA GLY A 206 22.48 21.58 10.09
C GLY A 206 21.80 20.29 9.64
N ALA A 207 20.85 19.77 10.43
CA ALA A 207 20.05 18.60 10.04
C ALA A 207 19.16 18.95 8.83
N GLY A 208 19.18 18.12 7.78
CA GLY A 208 18.40 18.36 6.56
C GLY A 208 16.99 17.77 6.57
N PHE A 209 16.68 16.91 7.54
CA PHE A 209 15.34 16.37 7.72
C PHE A 209 15.08 15.93 9.17
N VAL A 210 13.80 15.77 9.51
CA VAL A 210 13.36 15.10 10.73
C VAL A 210 12.34 14.05 10.34
N GLN A 211 12.63 12.80 10.68
CA GLN A 211 11.72 11.68 10.52
C GLN A 211 10.89 11.52 11.79
N VAL A 212 9.57 11.39 11.63
CA VAL A 212 8.65 11.14 12.72
C VAL A 212 7.99 9.77 12.58
N ASN A 213 7.51 9.22 13.69
CA ASN A 213 6.57 8.11 13.67
C ASN A 213 5.31 8.46 12.85
N PRO A 214 4.58 7.49 12.30
CA PRO A 214 3.37 7.76 11.53
C PRO A 214 2.37 8.64 12.27
N LEU A 215 1.80 9.60 11.56
CA LEU A 215 0.85 10.58 12.10
C LEU A 215 -0.58 10.26 11.66
N HIS A 216 -0.96 9.00 11.50
CA HIS A 216 -2.30 8.62 11.04
C HIS A 216 -3.39 8.91 12.07
N ALA A 217 -4.59 9.25 11.59
CA ALA A 217 -5.77 9.48 12.41
C ALA A 217 -6.11 8.22 13.20
N ALA A 218 -6.15 8.36 14.53
CA ALA A 218 -6.65 7.34 15.43
C ALA A 218 -8.19 7.40 15.48
N VAL A 219 -8.81 6.29 15.87
CA VAL A 219 -10.25 6.22 16.12
C VAL A 219 -10.65 7.29 17.15
N PRO A 220 -11.60 8.20 16.83
CA PRO A 220 -12.12 9.15 17.81
C PRO A 220 -12.74 8.40 18.99
N GLY A 221 -12.26 8.66 20.20
CA GLY A 221 -12.69 7.96 21.41
C GLY A 221 -11.86 8.34 22.64
N ALA A 222 -12.13 7.69 23.77
CA ALA A 222 -11.29 7.83 24.97
C ALA A 222 -9.86 7.37 24.64
N PRO A 223 -8.82 8.05 25.18
CA PRO A 223 -7.44 7.71 24.86
C PRO A 223 -7.12 6.28 25.31
N THR A 224 -6.80 5.41 24.35
CA THR A 224 -6.29 4.07 24.60
C THR A 224 -4.77 4.03 24.38
N PRO A 225 -4.03 3.25 25.19
CA PRO A 225 -2.56 3.20 25.13
C PRO A 225 -2.01 2.50 23.88
N THR A 226 -2.84 1.81 23.09
CA THR A 226 -2.40 1.04 21.91
C THR A 226 -2.90 1.69 20.61
N THR A 227 -2.04 2.49 19.99
CA THR A 227 -2.33 3.21 18.73
C THR A 227 -1.85 2.43 17.49
N LEU A 228 -2.18 1.13 17.40
CA LEU A 228 -1.90 0.31 16.19
C LEU A 228 -3.17 -0.23 15.52
N SER A 229 -4.35 0.22 15.96
CA SER A 229 -5.63 -0.09 15.30
C SER A 229 -5.99 1.04 14.34
N TRP A 230 -5.95 0.74 13.05
CA TRP A 230 -6.01 1.71 11.95
C TRP A 230 -7.39 1.73 11.30
N ARG A 231 -7.82 2.89 10.80
CA ARG A 231 -8.95 2.99 9.84
C ARG A 231 -8.63 3.77 8.56
N GLU A 232 -7.75 4.78 8.59
CA GLU A 232 -7.56 5.64 7.42
C GLU A 232 -6.17 6.28 7.32
N HIS A 233 -5.54 6.20 6.14
CA HIS A 233 -4.17 6.69 5.90
C HIS A 233 -4.08 8.18 5.53
N ARG A 234 -5.21 8.89 5.41
CA ARG A 234 -5.26 10.22 4.76
C ARG A 234 -5.25 11.43 5.71
N VAL A 235 -5.48 11.25 7.00
CA VAL A 235 -5.70 12.38 7.93
C VAL A 235 -4.81 12.23 9.16
N ALA A 236 -4.34 13.34 9.73
CA ALA A 236 -3.62 13.33 11.00
C ALA A 236 -4.59 13.44 12.20
N PRO A 237 -4.32 12.79 13.35
CA PRO A 237 -5.25 12.76 14.46
C PRO A 237 -5.31 14.13 15.13
N ALA A 238 -6.53 14.54 15.50
CA ALA A 238 -6.77 15.82 16.18
C ALA A 238 -6.02 15.95 17.53
N SER A 239 -5.64 14.83 18.16
CA SER A 239 -4.84 14.82 19.39
C SER A 239 -3.44 15.43 19.23
N ARG A 240 -2.93 15.58 18.00
CA ARG A 240 -1.63 16.20 17.70
C ARG A 240 -1.71 17.70 17.39
N LEU A 241 -2.92 18.28 17.43
CA LEU A 241 -3.17 19.70 17.19
C LEU A 241 -3.20 20.49 18.50
N ARG A 242 -2.50 21.62 18.55
CA ARG A 242 -2.52 22.53 19.69
C ARG A 242 -3.75 23.45 19.63
N ARG A 243 -4.63 23.40 20.64
CA ARG A 243 -5.89 24.18 20.70
C ARG A 243 -5.70 25.70 20.69
N SER A 244 -4.57 26.24 21.16
CA SER A 244 -4.36 27.71 21.26
C SER A 244 -4.02 28.42 19.94
N ARG A 245 -3.89 27.67 18.83
CA ARG A 245 -3.64 28.22 17.48
C ARG A 245 -4.61 27.71 16.43
N ALA A 246 -5.81 27.28 16.83
CA ALA A 246 -6.89 26.98 15.89
C ALA A 246 -7.45 28.29 15.28
N SER A 247 -6.69 28.91 14.39
CA SER A 247 -7.24 29.83 13.40
C SER A 247 -7.62 28.99 12.18
N THR A 248 -8.90 28.98 11.85
CA THR A 248 -9.44 28.36 10.65
C THR A 248 -8.86 29.06 9.42
N ALA A 249 -7.76 28.53 8.91
CA ALA A 249 -7.26 28.82 7.57
C ALA A 249 -6.69 27.53 7.00
N VAL A 250 -7.57 26.65 6.52
CA VAL A 250 -7.20 25.65 5.53
C VAL A 250 -6.87 26.42 4.26
N ARG A 251 -5.62 26.84 4.12
CA ARG A 251 -5.09 27.28 2.83
C ARG A 251 -4.70 26.00 2.11
N THR A 252 -5.50 25.61 1.14
CA THR A 252 -5.08 24.64 0.12
C THR A 252 -3.84 25.22 -0.56
N VAL A 253 -2.68 24.66 -0.23
CA VAL A 253 -1.47 24.91 -1.01
C VAL A 253 -1.60 24.03 -2.23
N SER A 254 -2.02 24.62 -3.36
CA SER A 254 -1.86 23.95 -4.64
C SER A 254 -0.38 23.64 -4.84
N PRO A 255 -0.01 22.41 -5.23
CA PRO A 255 1.38 22.14 -5.61
C PRO A 255 1.75 23.07 -6.76
N PRO A 256 2.99 23.60 -6.80
CA PRO A 256 3.44 24.36 -7.96
C PRO A 256 3.33 23.47 -9.21
N PRO A 257 2.99 24.03 -10.38
CA PRO A 257 3.04 23.28 -11.63
C PRO A 257 4.46 22.73 -11.83
N TRP A 258 4.54 21.49 -12.32
CA TRP A 258 5.81 20.86 -12.67
C TRP A 258 6.47 21.65 -13.80
N THR A 259 7.45 22.49 -13.45
CA THR A 259 8.32 23.13 -14.43
C THR A 259 9.38 22.12 -14.86
N PRO A 260 9.47 21.73 -16.14
CA PRO A 260 10.60 20.95 -16.63
C PRO A 260 11.84 21.85 -16.59
N CYS A 261 12.83 21.44 -15.79
CA CYS A 261 14.15 22.08 -15.83
C CYS A 261 14.78 21.70 -17.17
N CYS A 262 15.01 22.70 -18.03
CA CYS A 262 15.69 22.53 -19.30
C CYS A 262 17.05 21.88 -19.07
N ALA A 263 17.37 20.86 -19.87
CA ALA A 263 18.70 20.29 -19.95
C ALA A 263 19.60 21.26 -20.73
N GLU A 264 20.65 21.72 -20.07
CA GLU A 264 21.93 22.06 -20.73
C GLU A 264 22.93 20.93 -20.44
#